data_AF-A0A543I7F0-F1
#
_entry.id   AF-A0A543I7F0-F1
#
_cell.length_a   1.000
_cell.length_b   1.000
_cell.length_c   1.000
_cell.angle_alpha   90.00
_cell.angle_beta   90.00
_cell.angle_gamma   90.00
#
_symmetry.space_group_name_H-M   'P 1'
#
loop_
_entity.id
_entity.type
_entity.pdbx_description
1 polymer ?
#
loop_
_entity_poly.entity_id
_entity_poly.type
_entity_poly.pdbx_seq_one_letter_code
_entity_poly.pdbx_strand_id
1 'polypeptide(L)'
;MGVQGDRIFAAIKQRGFPDPWSAFGECLSWESAYAVQLKQAIDLARKGSDEQLDLDISELFARKAGNLANARKLLDDVLIEYDRSGMWQVLDERAARLDIDDLSERWARGLIEHPFPIALLSLQFNWRYMKEHGVRAFYEMTARYVDDLAANTRRWADAWTAETTTGVIDRVTTVECDLASEEAPMHCDICKKSITALLYLDA
;
A
#
# COMPACT_ATOMS: atom_id res chain seq x y z
N MET A 1 2.96 3.63 30.76
CA MET A 1 3.10 3.61 29.30
C MET A 1 3.27 2.16 28.86
N GLY A 2 2.75 1.80 27.70
CA GLY A 2 2.76 0.49 27.05
C GLY A 2 1.44 -0.29 27.06
N VAL A 3 0.37 0.19 27.71
CA VAL A 3 -0.81 -0.67 28.01
C VAL A 3 -1.68 -0.88 26.78
N GLN A 4 -1.89 0.15 25.96
CA GLN A 4 -2.78 0.05 24.79
C GLN A 4 -2.08 -0.73 23.67
N GLY A 5 -0.82 -0.40 23.37
CA GLY A 5 -0.02 -1.09 22.37
C GLY A 5 0.18 -2.58 22.67
N ASP A 6 0.47 -2.95 23.92
CA ASP A 6 0.63 -4.36 24.28
C ASP A 6 -0.67 -5.16 24.15
N ARG A 7 -1.83 -4.56 24.49
CA ARG A 7 -3.14 -5.20 24.28
C ARG A 7 -3.44 -5.44 22.80
N ILE A 8 -3.19 -4.45 21.94
CA ILE A 8 -3.39 -4.60 20.50
C ILE A 8 -2.46 -5.68 19.95
N PHE A 9 -1.18 -5.71 20.35
CA PHE A 9 -0.26 -6.77 19.94
C PHE A 9 -0.66 -8.16 20.46
N ALA A 10 -1.24 -8.25 21.65
CA ALA A 10 -1.79 -9.51 22.16
C ALA A 10 -2.98 -9.98 21.31
N ALA A 11 -3.87 -9.07 20.90
CA ALA A 11 -4.96 -9.38 19.98
C ALA A 11 -4.43 -9.82 18.60
N ILE A 12 -3.41 -9.14 18.04
CA ILE A 12 -2.74 -9.56 16.80
C ILE A 12 -2.13 -10.96 16.96
N LYS A 13 -1.45 -11.24 18.07
CA LYS A 13 -0.88 -12.57 18.34
C LYS A 13 -1.94 -13.67 18.35
N GLN A 14 -3.14 -13.37 18.86
CA GLN A 14 -4.22 -14.34 18.95
C GLN A 14 -4.99 -14.51 17.64
N ARG A 15 -5.25 -13.41 16.92
CA ARG A 15 -6.24 -13.36 15.82
C ARG A 15 -5.62 -13.11 14.45
N GLY A 16 -4.35 -12.71 14.40
CA GLY A 16 -3.71 -12.22 13.18
C GLY A 16 -4.18 -10.82 12.78
N PHE A 17 -3.73 -10.38 11.60
CA PHE A 17 -4.23 -9.16 10.98
C PHE A 17 -5.62 -9.40 10.39
N PRO A 18 -6.57 -8.47 10.57
CA PRO A 18 -7.93 -8.62 10.07
C PRO A 18 -7.98 -8.49 8.54
N ASP A 19 -8.81 -9.32 7.91
CA ASP A 19 -9.26 -9.09 6.55
C ASP A 19 -10.27 -7.93 6.48
N PRO A 20 -10.37 -7.23 5.34
CA PRO A 20 -9.59 -7.43 4.11
C PRO A 20 -8.22 -6.72 4.10
N TRP A 21 -7.83 -6.09 5.22
CA TRP A 21 -6.59 -5.33 5.30
C TRP A 21 -5.32 -6.18 5.16
N SER A 22 -5.37 -7.45 5.55
CA SER A 22 -4.29 -8.39 5.24
C SER A 22 -4.10 -8.55 3.73
N ALA A 23 -5.15 -8.94 3.02
CA ALA A 23 -5.13 -9.08 1.56
C ALA A 23 -4.74 -7.76 0.85
N PHE A 24 -5.24 -6.61 1.34
CA PHE A 24 -4.88 -5.31 0.78
C PHE A 24 -3.38 -5.00 0.94
N GLY A 25 -2.80 -5.28 2.11
CA GLY A 25 -1.36 -5.11 2.35
C GLY A 25 -0.50 -5.99 1.45
N GLU A 26 -0.95 -7.22 1.18
CA GLU A 26 -0.30 -8.13 0.22
C GLU A 26 -0.36 -7.58 -1.20
N CYS A 27 -1.49 -7.02 -1.64
CA CYS A 27 -1.58 -6.37 -2.94
C CYS A 27 -0.56 -5.23 -3.07
N LEU A 28 -0.41 -4.37 -2.05
CA LEU A 28 0.60 -3.29 -2.10
C LEU A 28 2.04 -3.81 -2.08
N SER A 29 2.30 -4.96 -1.46
CA SER A 29 3.63 -5.59 -1.49
C SER A 29 3.95 -6.12 -2.89
N TRP A 30 2.97 -6.75 -3.54
CA TRP A 30 3.10 -7.26 -4.91
C TRP A 30 3.21 -6.16 -5.95
N GLU A 31 2.53 -5.04 -5.75
CA GLU A 31 2.62 -3.86 -6.61
C GLU A 31 4.07 -3.47 -6.89
N SER A 32 4.88 -3.43 -5.84
CA SER A 32 6.28 -3.00 -5.91
C SER A 32 7.19 -4.10 -6.43
N ALA A 33 6.91 -5.35 -6.05
CA ALA A 33 7.58 -6.51 -6.62
C ALA A 33 7.42 -6.57 -8.15
N TYR A 34 6.22 -6.27 -8.66
CA TYR A 34 5.99 -6.18 -10.11
C TYR A 34 6.75 -5.04 -10.77
N ALA A 35 6.92 -3.89 -10.11
CA ALA A 35 7.73 -2.79 -10.66
C ALA A 35 9.20 -3.18 -10.82
N VAL A 36 9.78 -3.83 -9.80
CA VAL A 36 11.16 -4.35 -9.88
C VAL A 36 11.31 -5.33 -11.03
N GLN A 37 10.36 -6.26 -11.19
CA GLN A 37 10.36 -7.23 -12.28
C GLN A 37 10.22 -6.56 -13.65
N LEU A 38 9.31 -5.58 -13.78
CA LEU A 38 9.12 -4.80 -15.01
C LEU A 38 10.38 -4.06 -15.41
N LYS A 39 11.00 -3.34 -14.48
CA LYS A 39 12.27 -2.63 -14.73
C LYS A 39 13.36 -3.59 -15.21
N GLN A 40 13.53 -4.73 -14.52
CA GLN A 40 14.52 -5.73 -14.92
C GLN A 40 14.26 -6.28 -16.32
N ALA A 41 13.01 -6.61 -16.64
CA ALA A 41 12.63 -7.14 -17.95
C ALA A 41 12.82 -6.09 -19.07
N ILE A 42 12.39 -4.85 -18.84
CA ILE A 42 12.58 -3.73 -19.77
C ILE A 42 14.07 -3.45 -20.02
N ASP A 43 14.89 -3.42 -18.97
CA ASP A 43 16.33 -3.19 -19.10
C ASP A 43 17.04 -4.34 -19.82
N LEU A 44 16.51 -5.56 -19.74
CA LEU A 44 16.98 -6.70 -20.51
C LEU A 44 16.59 -6.56 -21.99
N ALA A 45 15.32 -6.28 -22.29
CA ALA A 45 14.83 -6.08 -23.65
C ALA A 45 15.57 -4.93 -24.38
N ARG A 46 15.93 -3.86 -23.67
CA ARG A 46 16.75 -2.76 -24.21
C ARG A 46 18.18 -3.16 -24.60
N LYS A 47 18.71 -4.26 -24.05
CA LYS A 47 20.06 -4.79 -24.39
C LYS A 47 20.01 -5.80 -25.54
N GLY A 48 18.85 -6.39 -25.78
CA GLY A 48 18.58 -7.33 -26.86
C GLY A 48 17.16 -7.85 -26.72
N SER A 49 16.26 -7.40 -27.57
CA SER A 49 14.87 -7.82 -27.53
C SER A 49 14.68 -9.16 -28.24
N ASP A 50 13.78 -9.98 -27.72
CA ASP A 50 13.14 -11.08 -28.42
C ASP A 50 11.64 -11.09 -28.13
N GLU A 51 10.87 -11.79 -28.96
CA GLU A 51 9.41 -11.81 -28.89
C GLU A 51 8.89 -12.35 -27.54
N GLN A 52 9.65 -13.23 -26.88
CA GLN A 52 9.26 -13.77 -25.57
C GLN A 52 9.39 -12.72 -24.48
N LEU A 53 10.46 -11.91 -24.51
CA LEU A 53 10.65 -10.81 -23.55
C LEU A 53 9.53 -9.75 -23.67
N ASP A 54 9.11 -9.41 -24.88
CA ASP A 54 8.01 -8.47 -25.09
C ASP A 54 6.67 -9.00 -24.55
N LEU A 55 6.42 -10.31 -24.71
CA LEU A 55 5.26 -10.99 -24.13
C LEU A 55 5.32 -11.01 -22.59
N ASP A 56 6.49 -11.32 -22.02
CA ASP A 56 6.69 -11.37 -20.57
C ASP A 56 6.47 -9.98 -19.93
N ILE A 57 6.99 -8.91 -20.54
CA ILE A 57 6.77 -7.53 -20.08
C ILE A 57 5.28 -7.17 -20.13
N SER A 58 4.60 -7.52 -21.23
CA SER A 58 3.16 -7.28 -21.38
C SER A 58 2.34 -8.01 -20.32
N GLU A 59 2.71 -9.27 -20.01
CA GLU A 59 2.05 -10.03 -18.96
C GLU A 59 2.31 -9.42 -17.57
N LEU A 60 3.53 -8.94 -17.30
CA LEU A 60 3.87 -8.27 -16.04
C LEU A 60 3.04 -7.00 -15.84
N PHE A 61 2.85 -6.18 -16.87
CA PHE A 61 1.96 -5.01 -16.79
C PHE A 61 0.51 -5.43 -16.49
N ALA A 62 0.01 -6.47 -17.16
CA ALA A 62 -1.34 -6.98 -16.93
C ALA A 62 -1.52 -7.50 -15.49
N ARG A 63 -0.54 -8.25 -14.96
CA ARG A 63 -0.55 -8.74 -13.57
C ARG A 63 -0.50 -7.59 -12.56
N LYS A 64 0.36 -6.60 -12.77
CA LYS A 64 0.44 -5.41 -11.91
C LYS A 64 -0.89 -4.63 -11.90
N ALA A 65 -1.49 -4.41 -13.07
CA ALA A 65 -2.78 -3.74 -13.20
C ALA A 65 -3.92 -4.53 -12.52
N GLY A 66 -3.97 -5.85 -12.73
CA GLY A 66 -4.95 -6.72 -12.09
C GLY A 66 -4.83 -6.74 -10.56
N ASN A 67 -3.60 -6.72 -10.04
CA ASN A 67 -3.34 -6.62 -8.60
C ASN A 67 -3.84 -5.29 -8.01
N LEU A 68 -3.61 -4.16 -8.68
CA LEU A 68 -4.13 -2.86 -8.25
C LEU A 68 -5.66 -2.78 -8.31
N ALA A 69 -6.28 -3.39 -9.34
CA ALA A 69 -7.73 -3.50 -9.41
C ALA A 69 -8.31 -4.33 -8.25
N ASN A 70 -7.65 -5.41 -7.85
CA ASN A 70 -8.03 -6.19 -6.68
C ASN A 70 -7.91 -5.36 -5.38
N ALA A 71 -6.81 -4.63 -5.21
CA ALA A 71 -6.62 -3.73 -4.06
C ALA A 71 -7.75 -2.69 -3.98
N ARG A 72 -8.11 -2.07 -5.12
CA ARG A 72 -9.18 -1.09 -5.20
C ARG A 72 -10.54 -1.68 -4.84
N LYS A 73 -10.83 -2.90 -5.31
CA LYS A 73 -12.06 -3.62 -4.98
C LYS A 73 -12.18 -3.92 -3.49
N LEU A 74 -11.10 -4.36 -2.84
CA LEU A 74 -11.11 -4.60 -1.39
C LEU A 74 -11.50 -3.34 -0.61
N LEU A 75 -11.04 -2.16 -1.04
CA LEU A 75 -11.44 -0.88 -0.43
C LEU A 75 -12.91 -0.54 -0.71
N ASP A 76 -13.40 -0.74 -1.93
CA ASP A 76 -14.82 -0.51 -2.26
C ASP A 76 -15.75 -1.38 -1.41
N ASP A 77 -15.42 -2.66 -1.28
CA ASP A 77 -16.24 -3.60 -0.51
C ASP A 77 -16.35 -3.16 0.96
N VAL A 78 -15.24 -2.71 1.58
CA VAL A 78 -15.27 -2.16 2.95
C VAL A 78 -16.02 -0.84 3.02
N LEU A 79 -15.82 0.06 2.05
CA LEU A 79 -16.52 1.36 2.04
C LEU A 79 -18.04 1.15 2.06
N ILE A 80 -18.54 0.24 1.21
CA ILE A 80 -19.96 -0.12 1.12
C ILE A 80 -20.44 -0.81 2.41
N GLU A 81 -19.65 -1.76 2.95
CA GLU A 81 -20.02 -2.47 4.17
C GLU A 81 -20.13 -1.52 5.37
N TYR A 82 -19.17 -0.61 5.53
CA TYR A 82 -19.09 0.28 6.68
C TYR A 82 -20.13 1.40 6.61
N ASP A 83 -20.51 1.83 5.40
CA ASP A 83 -21.66 2.71 5.19
C ASP A 83 -22.97 2.08 5.65
N ARG A 84 -23.13 0.77 5.43
CA ARG A 84 -24.35 0.05 5.82
C ARG A 84 -24.40 -0.30 7.30
N SER A 85 -23.25 -0.56 7.91
CA SER A 85 -23.16 -1.02 9.31
C SER A 85 -23.01 0.11 10.33
N GLY A 86 -22.71 1.34 9.89
CA GLY A 86 -22.41 2.46 10.78
C GLY A 86 -21.03 2.36 11.44
N MET A 87 -20.15 1.51 10.92
CA MET A 87 -18.83 1.24 11.49
C MET A 87 -17.93 2.49 11.55
N TRP A 88 -18.16 3.49 10.68
CA TRP A 88 -17.38 4.73 10.66
C TRP A 88 -17.38 5.46 12.00
N GLN A 89 -18.56 5.60 12.63
CA GLN A 89 -18.65 6.29 13.92
C GLN A 89 -17.87 5.53 15.00
N VAL A 90 -17.96 4.20 15.02
CA VAL A 90 -17.22 3.36 15.97
C VAL A 90 -15.72 3.51 15.78
N LEU A 91 -15.26 3.54 14.52
CA LEU A 91 -13.85 3.70 14.19
C LEU A 91 -13.34 5.12 14.51
N ASP A 92 -14.15 6.15 14.32
CA ASP A 92 -13.80 7.53 14.69
C ASP A 92 -13.68 7.69 16.21
N GLU A 93 -14.61 7.12 16.98
CA GLU A 93 -14.53 7.09 18.45
C GLU A 93 -13.29 6.35 18.95
N ARG A 94 -12.88 5.28 18.25
CA ARG A 94 -11.63 4.57 18.53
C ARG A 94 -10.41 5.39 18.14
N ALA A 95 -10.42 6.01 16.96
CA ALA A 95 -9.34 6.88 16.51
C ALA A 95 -9.09 8.00 17.51
N ALA A 96 -10.14 8.65 18.02
CA ALA A 96 -10.03 9.70 19.04
C ALA A 96 -9.33 9.22 20.33
N ARG A 97 -9.61 7.99 20.78
CA ARG A 97 -9.03 7.37 22.00
C ARG A 97 -7.66 6.73 21.79
N LEU A 98 -7.19 6.59 20.56
CA LEU A 98 -5.92 5.96 20.25
C LEU A 98 -4.77 6.78 20.87
N ASP A 99 -3.96 6.16 21.71
CA ASP A 99 -2.73 6.74 22.25
C ASP A 99 -1.59 6.49 21.26
N ILE A 100 -1.31 7.52 20.44
CA ILE A 100 -0.33 7.43 19.36
C ILE A 100 1.08 7.24 19.91
N ASP A 101 1.41 7.81 21.07
CA ASP A 101 2.75 7.73 21.63
C ASP A 101 2.99 6.33 22.22
N ASP A 102 2.02 5.80 22.97
CA ASP A 102 2.02 4.42 23.50
C ASP A 102 2.17 3.39 22.38
N LEU A 103 1.38 3.56 21.32
CA LEU A 103 1.40 2.68 20.16
C LEU A 103 2.71 2.80 19.37
N SER A 104 3.22 4.02 19.19
CA SER A 104 4.48 4.24 18.51
C SER A 104 5.65 3.59 19.24
N GLU A 105 5.71 3.74 20.58
CA GLU A 105 6.74 3.10 21.39
C GLU A 105 6.72 1.58 21.20
N ARG A 106 5.52 0.98 21.20
CA ARG A 106 5.38 -0.46 21.07
C ARG A 106 5.77 -0.98 19.68
N TRP A 107 5.42 -0.26 18.61
CA TRP A 107 5.79 -0.62 17.24
C TRP A 107 7.28 -0.42 16.98
N ALA A 108 7.90 0.61 17.58
CA ALA A 108 9.32 0.90 17.43
C ALA A 108 10.23 -0.25 17.91
N ARG A 109 9.79 -1.04 18.91
CA ARG A 109 10.55 -2.20 19.43
C ARG A 109 10.86 -3.27 18.37
N GLY A 110 10.09 -3.33 17.29
CA GLY A 110 10.27 -4.31 16.21
C GLY A 110 11.08 -3.79 15.03
N LEU A 111 11.51 -2.53 15.04
CA LEU A 111 12.27 -1.95 13.95
C LEU A 111 13.74 -2.37 14.02
N ILE A 112 14.33 -2.64 12.87
CA ILE A 112 15.78 -2.84 12.70
C ILE A 112 16.41 -1.46 12.50
N GLU A 113 17.72 -1.34 12.77
CA GLU A 113 18.49 -0.10 12.61
C GLU A 113 18.43 0.42 11.15
N HIS A 114 17.47 1.31 10.90
CA HIS A 114 17.43 2.17 9.72
C HIS A 114 17.45 3.63 10.22
N PRO A 115 18.35 4.49 9.72
CA PRO A 115 18.54 5.85 10.24
C PRO A 115 17.30 6.74 10.07
N PHE A 116 16.38 6.37 9.18
CA PHE A 116 15.11 7.05 8.96
C PHE A 116 13.93 6.08 9.15
N PRO A 117 13.22 6.09 10.29
CA PRO A 117 12.19 5.10 10.61
C PRO A 117 10.87 5.39 9.87
N ILE A 118 10.90 5.40 8.54
CA ILE A 118 9.79 5.84 7.68
C ILE A 118 8.49 5.09 7.98
N ALA A 119 8.55 3.78 8.23
CA ALA A 119 7.38 2.99 8.63
C ALA A 119 6.70 3.54 9.90
N LEU A 120 7.47 3.94 10.92
CA LEU A 120 6.91 4.50 12.14
C LEU A 120 6.33 5.89 11.91
N LEU A 121 7.03 6.73 11.13
CA LEU A 121 6.55 8.06 10.78
C LEU A 121 5.23 7.99 9.99
N SER A 122 5.12 7.06 9.04
CA SER A 122 3.90 6.83 8.26
C SER A 122 2.75 6.32 9.12
N LEU A 123 2.99 5.42 10.09
CA LEU A 123 1.98 5.00 11.06
C LEU A 123 1.44 6.19 11.87
N GLN A 124 2.35 6.99 12.42
CA GLN A 124 1.98 8.18 13.19
C GLN A 124 1.21 9.20 12.36
N PHE A 125 1.65 9.44 11.12
CA PHE A 125 0.93 10.31 10.19
C PHE A 125 -0.51 9.81 9.97
N ASN A 126 -0.70 8.53 9.64
CA ASN A 126 -2.02 7.96 9.38
C ASN A 126 -2.93 8.03 10.60
N TRP A 127 -2.43 7.76 11.81
CA TRP A 127 -3.23 7.86 13.02
C TRP A 127 -3.62 9.31 13.35
N ARG A 128 -2.72 10.28 13.14
CA ARG A 128 -3.04 11.70 13.30
C ARG A 128 -4.06 12.14 12.25
N TYR A 129 -3.88 11.73 10.99
CA TYR A 129 -4.80 12.00 9.90
C TYR A 129 -6.21 11.49 10.21
N MET A 130 -6.34 10.24 10.68
CA MET A 130 -7.64 9.67 11.06
C MET A 130 -8.28 10.41 12.24
N LYS A 131 -7.49 10.88 13.22
CA LYS A 131 -8.01 11.71 14.32
C LYS A 131 -8.53 13.08 13.84
N GLU A 132 -7.88 13.67 12.85
CA GLU A 132 -8.20 15.01 12.36
C GLU A 132 -9.35 15.00 11.34
N HIS A 133 -9.37 14.02 10.44
CA HIS A 133 -10.26 13.99 9.28
C HIS A 133 -11.27 12.85 9.31
N GLY A 134 -11.19 11.95 10.29
CA GLY A 134 -12.01 10.74 10.38
C GLY A 134 -11.41 9.55 9.62
N VAL A 135 -11.82 8.36 10.02
CA VAL A 135 -11.33 7.09 9.47
C VAL A 135 -11.83 6.88 8.04
N ARG A 136 -13.03 7.34 7.70
CA ARG A 136 -13.52 7.29 6.31
C ARG A 136 -12.59 8.06 5.36
N ALA A 137 -12.18 9.26 5.73
CA ALA A 137 -11.30 10.08 4.90
C ALA A 137 -9.96 9.37 4.62
N PHE A 138 -9.46 8.60 5.59
CA PHE A 138 -8.28 7.75 5.40
C PHE A 138 -8.51 6.67 4.33
N TYR A 139 -9.65 5.95 4.37
CA TYR A 139 -9.97 4.97 3.33
C TYR A 139 -10.09 5.60 1.94
N GLU A 140 -10.73 6.77 1.84
CA GLU A 140 -10.87 7.50 0.57
C GLU A 140 -9.50 8.00 0.05
N MET A 141 -8.62 8.44 0.95
CA MET A 141 -7.24 8.77 0.60
C MET A 141 -6.48 7.54 0.09
N THR A 142 -6.61 6.40 0.78
CA THR A 142 -6.00 5.14 0.34
C THR A 142 -6.55 4.66 -1.00
N ALA A 143 -7.84 4.86 -1.29
CA ALA A 143 -8.43 4.55 -2.59
C ALA A 143 -7.84 5.42 -3.71
N ARG A 144 -7.75 6.74 -3.50
CA ARG A 144 -7.09 7.66 -4.45
C ARG A 144 -5.64 7.27 -4.72
N TYR A 145 -4.92 6.89 -3.66
CA TYR A 145 -3.55 6.41 -3.79
C TYR A 145 -3.43 5.18 -4.70
N VAL A 146 -4.34 4.20 -4.57
CA VAL A 146 -4.39 3.03 -5.47
C VAL A 146 -4.72 3.44 -6.91
N ASP A 147 -5.64 4.38 -7.10
CA ASP A 147 -6.00 4.91 -8.42
C ASP A 147 -4.80 5.61 -9.10
N ASP A 148 -4.01 6.35 -8.34
CA ASP A 148 -2.78 7.02 -8.81
C ASP A 148 -1.71 5.99 -9.21
N LEU A 149 -1.51 4.92 -8.42
CA LEU A 149 -0.62 3.81 -8.80
C LEU A 149 -1.09 3.10 -10.07
N ALA A 150 -2.40 2.94 -10.26
CA ALA A 150 -2.96 2.33 -11.45
C ALA A 150 -2.77 3.24 -12.68
N ALA A 151 -2.95 4.55 -12.52
CA ALA A 151 -2.65 5.52 -13.56
C ALA A 151 -1.16 5.54 -13.94
N ASN A 152 -0.28 5.50 -12.94
CA ASN A 152 1.16 5.41 -13.13
C ASN A 152 1.57 4.13 -13.87
N THR A 153 0.95 2.99 -13.54
CA THR A 153 1.18 1.71 -14.24
C THR A 153 0.77 1.78 -15.71
N ARG A 154 -0.39 2.38 -16.02
CA ARG A 154 -0.82 2.59 -17.41
C ARG A 154 0.14 3.49 -18.18
N ARG A 155 0.56 4.60 -17.56
CA ARG A 155 1.54 5.52 -18.16
C ARG A 155 2.85 4.80 -18.52
N TRP A 156 3.33 3.91 -17.65
CA TRP A 156 4.53 3.13 -17.93
C TRP A 156 4.33 2.14 -19.08
N ALA A 157 3.19 1.46 -19.14
CA ALA A 157 2.86 0.55 -20.24
C ALA A 157 2.76 1.28 -21.59
N ASP A 158 2.15 2.46 -21.60
CA ASP A 158 2.04 3.31 -22.80
C ASP A 158 3.42 3.78 -23.26
N ALA A 159 4.28 4.22 -22.33
CA ALA A 159 5.65 4.60 -22.63
C ALA A 159 6.44 3.41 -23.21
N TRP A 160 6.36 2.23 -22.59
CA TRP A 160 7.00 1.02 -23.11
C TRP A 160 6.53 0.67 -24.53
N THR A 161 5.23 0.75 -24.78
CA THR A 161 4.65 0.51 -26.12
C THR A 161 5.18 1.52 -27.15
N ALA A 162 5.34 2.78 -26.75
CA ALA A 162 5.96 3.80 -27.59
C ALA A 162 7.44 3.51 -27.86
N GLU A 163 8.20 3.05 -26.86
CA GLU A 163 9.61 2.64 -27.02
C GLU A 163 9.73 1.52 -28.05
N THR A 164 8.93 0.45 -27.93
CA THR A 164 8.99 -0.71 -28.84
C THR A 164 8.54 -0.37 -30.25
N THR A 165 7.59 0.56 -30.41
CA THR A 165 7.10 0.99 -31.73
C THR A 165 8.08 1.94 -32.44
N THR A 166 8.71 2.84 -31.69
CA THR A 166 9.49 3.95 -32.28
C THR A 166 11.00 3.74 -32.20
N GLY A 167 11.47 2.86 -31.33
CA GLY A 167 12.88 2.70 -30.97
C GLY A 167 13.43 3.83 -30.09
N VAL A 168 12.62 4.82 -29.70
CA VAL A 168 13.04 5.93 -28.84
C VAL A 168 12.83 5.56 -27.38
N ILE A 169 13.90 5.51 -26.60
CA ILE A 169 13.87 5.09 -25.19
C ILE A 169 13.43 6.25 -24.28
N ASP A 170 12.37 6.04 -23.48
CA ASP A 170 11.89 6.93 -22.42
C ASP A 170 12.33 6.45 -21.02
N ARG A 171 13.56 6.87 -20.67
CA ARG A 171 14.13 6.60 -19.35
C ARG A 171 13.45 7.38 -18.24
N VAL A 172 12.86 8.53 -18.54
CA VAL A 172 12.27 9.41 -17.52
C VAL A 172 11.02 8.77 -16.96
N THR A 173 10.10 8.32 -17.82
CA THR A 173 8.90 7.63 -17.39
C THR A 173 9.24 6.36 -16.60
N THR A 174 10.26 5.60 -17.04
CA THR A 174 10.71 4.42 -16.29
C THR A 174 11.13 4.77 -14.86
N VAL A 175 11.97 5.81 -14.68
CA VAL A 175 12.45 6.23 -13.35
C VAL A 175 11.32 6.75 -12.47
N GLU A 176 10.44 7.59 -13.01
CA GLU A 176 9.32 8.14 -12.25
C GLU A 176 8.32 7.06 -11.83
N CYS A 177 8.03 6.11 -12.72
CA CYS A 177 7.10 5.04 -12.43
C CYS A 177 7.67 4.03 -11.43
N ASP A 178 8.98 3.74 -11.52
CA ASP A 178 9.73 2.94 -10.56
C ASP A 178 9.73 3.61 -9.18
N LEU A 179 10.09 4.90 -9.09
CA LEU A 179 10.10 5.64 -7.83
C LEU A 179 8.74 5.63 -7.12
N ALA A 180 7.64 5.86 -7.86
CA ALA A 180 6.31 5.77 -7.28
C ALA A 180 5.99 4.37 -6.71
N SER A 181 6.52 3.32 -7.35
CA SER A 181 6.38 1.94 -6.90
C SER A 181 7.41 1.54 -5.84
N GLU A 182 8.51 2.28 -5.66
CA GLU A 182 9.49 2.14 -4.57
C GLU A 182 9.00 2.79 -3.27
N GLU A 183 8.17 3.82 -3.37
CA GLU A 183 7.48 4.42 -2.23
C GLU A 183 6.39 3.48 -1.68
N ALA A 184 5.60 2.86 -2.56
CA ALA A 184 4.52 1.95 -2.18
C ALA A 184 4.82 0.86 -1.13
N PRO A 185 5.98 0.16 -1.16
CA PRO A 185 6.36 -0.86 -0.20
C PRO A 185 6.96 -0.27 1.08
N MET A 186 7.52 0.95 1.04
CA MET A 186 7.96 1.63 2.28
C MET A 186 6.77 1.89 3.22
N HIS A 187 5.55 1.87 2.69
CA HIS A 187 4.30 1.83 3.46
C HIS A 187 3.36 0.67 3.13
N CYS A 188 3.80 -0.38 2.42
CA CYS A 188 3.02 -1.61 2.31
C CYS A 188 2.85 -2.18 3.71
N ASP A 189 1.67 -2.72 4.00
CA ASP A 189 1.21 -3.06 5.34
C ASP A 189 1.05 -1.91 6.36
N ILE A 190 1.44 -0.67 6.08
CA ILE A 190 1.21 0.43 7.03
C ILE A 190 -0.28 0.68 7.18
N CYS A 191 -1.05 0.72 6.09
CA CYS A 191 -2.50 0.87 6.17
C CYS A 191 -3.14 -0.28 6.98
N LYS A 192 -2.69 -1.52 6.76
CA LYS A 192 -3.08 -2.70 7.55
C LYS A 192 -2.80 -2.52 9.03
N LYS A 193 -1.56 -2.15 9.39
CA LYS A 193 -1.14 -1.91 10.77
C LYS A 193 -1.92 -0.75 11.40
N SER A 194 -2.15 0.34 10.65
CA SER A 194 -2.88 1.51 11.10
C SER A 194 -4.32 1.18 11.48
N ILE A 195 -5.05 0.47 10.61
CA ILE A 195 -6.45 0.10 10.88
C ILE A 195 -6.58 -1.03 11.90
N THR A 196 -5.65 -1.99 11.92
CA THR A 196 -5.65 -3.07 12.93
C THR A 196 -5.61 -2.50 14.34
N ALA A 197 -4.83 -1.44 14.56
CA ALA A 197 -4.78 -0.77 15.85
C ALA A 197 -6.16 -0.23 16.29
N LEU A 198 -6.97 0.28 15.36
CA LEU A 198 -8.32 0.73 15.65
C LEU A 198 -9.27 -0.44 15.86
N LEU A 199 -9.23 -1.46 14.98
CA LEU A 199 -10.13 -2.62 15.05
C LEU A 199 -9.95 -3.40 16.36
N TYR A 200 -8.74 -3.44 16.92
CA TYR A 200 -8.42 -4.13 18.17
C TYR A 200 -8.25 -3.20 19.37
N LEU A 201 -8.61 -1.92 19.27
CA LEU A 201 -8.41 -0.97 20.35
C LEU A 201 -9.11 -1.39 21.67
N ASP A 202 -10.30 -1.98 21.53
CA ASP A 202 -11.15 -2.41 22.65
C ASP A 202 -11.06 -3.92 22.92
N ALA A 203 -10.13 -4.63 22.27
CA ALA A 203 -9.98 -6.08 22.38
C ALA A 203 -9.47 -6.54 23.75
#